data_AF-I1XMH0-F1
#
_entry.id   AF-I1XMH0-F1
#
_cell.length_a   1.000
_cell.length_b   1.000
_cell.length_c   1.000
_cell.angle_alpha   90.00
_cell.angle_beta   90.00
_cell.angle_gamma   90.00
#
_symmetry.space_group_name_H-M   'P 1'
#
loop_
_entity.id
_entity.type
_entity.pdbx_description
1 polymer ?
#
loop_
_entity_poly.entity_id
_entity_poly.type
_entity_poly.pdbx_seq_one_letter_code
_entity_poly.pdbx_strand_id
1 'polypeptide(L)'
;MAEQLEQQEVEMQHYLAEAIARYADDKMIVESIEKAQQSWLSYRQEQCGSIYTIWRDGTIRSIMGLSCSLRMAKLRTHQIWHSYLTYMDNSPSFLPEPEIE
;
A
#
# COMPACT_ATOMS: atom_id res chain seq x y z
N MET A 1 -6.36 2.34 15.77
CA MET A 1 -5.09 1.74 15.31
C MET A 1 -5.32 0.51 14.45
N ALA A 2 -5.84 -0.61 14.97
CA ALA A 2 -6.17 -1.77 14.11
C ALA A 2 -7.26 -1.44 13.08
N GLU A 3 -8.35 -0.81 13.50
CA GLU A 3 -9.41 -0.33 12.60
C GLU A 3 -8.91 0.71 11.58
N GLN A 4 -8.01 1.61 11.99
CA GLN A 4 -7.39 2.57 11.08
C GLN A 4 -6.49 1.88 10.03
N LEU A 5 -5.76 0.83 10.43
CA LEU A 5 -4.98 0.03 9.50
C LEU A 5 -5.90 -0.67 8.50
N GLU A 6 -7.00 -1.27 8.96
CA GLU A 6 -7.98 -1.91 8.08
C GLU A 6 -8.57 -0.92 7.07
N GLN A 7 -8.96 0.28 7.51
CA GLN A 7 -9.45 1.34 6.61
C GLN A 7 -8.41 1.71 5.54
N GLN A 8 -7.14 1.85 5.93
CA GLN A 8 -6.05 2.17 5.00
C GLN A 8 -5.69 1.00 4.07
N GLU A 9 -5.87 -0.24 4.52
CA GLU A 9 -5.74 -1.41 3.66
C GLU A 9 -6.87 -1.51 2.64
N VAL A 10 -8.11 -1.18 3.03
CA VAL A 10 -9.25 -1.10 2.11
C VAL A 10 -9.03 -0.02 1.05
N GLU A 11 -8.53 1.16 1.45
CA GLU A 11 -8.18 2.24 0.52
C GLU A 11 -7.09 1.79 -0.46
N MET A 12 -5.99 1.20 0.04
CA MET A 12 -4.93 0.65 -0.79
C MET A 12 -5.46 -0.42 -1.78
N GLN A 13 -6.36 -1.28 -1.34
CA GLN A 13 -6.98 -2.31 -2.18
C GLN A 13 -7.87 -1.71 -3.26
N HIS A 14 -8.62 -0.64 -2.96
CA HIS A 14 -9.40 0.08 -3.95
C HIS A 14 -8.50 0.66 -5.06
N TYR A 15 -7.40 1.33 -4.69
CA TYR A 15 -6.43 1.88 -5.64
C TYR A 15 -5.77 0.78 -6.47
N LEU A 16 -5.43 -0.36 -5.86
CA LEU A 16 -4.88 -1.50 -6.57
C LEU A 16 -5.88 -2.08 -7.59
N ALA A 17 -7.15 -2.18 -7.21
CA ALA A 17 -8.20 -2.70 -8.08
C ALA A 17 -8.42 -1.80 -9.30
N GLU A 18 -8.45 -0.48 -9.12
CA GLU A 18 -8.51 0.48 -10.23
C GLU A 18 -7.27 0.39 -11.14
N ALA A 19 -6.08 0.19 -10.57
CA ALA A 19 -4.85 0.02 -11.34
C ALA A 19 -4.92 -1.25 -12.19
N ILE A 20 -5.41 -2.37 -11.64
CA ILE A 20 -5.60 -3.62 -12.39
C ILE A 20 -6.67 -3.44 -13.47
N ALA A 21 -7.80 -2.80 -13.15
CA ALA A 21 -8.89 -2.56 -14.09
C ALA A 21 -8.45 -1.72 -15.31
N ARG A 22 -7.61 -0.71 -15.09
CA ARG A 22 -7.03 0.12 -16.16
C ARG A 22 -6.26 -0.71 -17.21
N TYR A 23 -5.61 -1.79 -16.80
CA TYR A 23 -4.78 -2.64 -17.65
C TYR A 23 -5.40 -4.01 -17.93
N ALA A 24 -6.71 -4.18 -17.72
CA ALA A 24 -7.37 -5.50 -17.77
C ALA A 24 -7.17 -6.27 -19.09
N ASP A 25 -6.96 -5.56 -20.21
CA ASP A 25 -6.74 -6.17 -21.53
C ASP A 25 -5.29 -6.64 -21.75
N ASP A 26 -4.34 -6.22 -20.91
CA ASP A 26 -2.94 -6.64 -20.96
C ASP A 26 -2.60 -7.54 -19.77
N LYS A 27 -2.74 -8.84 -20.00
CA LYS A 27 -2.46 -9.87 -19.00
C LYS A 27 -1.04 -9.79 -18.42
N MET A 28 -0.04 -9.41 -19.23
CA MET A 28 1.35 -9.34 -18.76
C MET A 28 1.53 -8.20 -17.76
N ILE A 29 0.87 -7.06 -18.00
CA ILE A 29 0.88 -5.94 -17.06
C ILE A 29 0.14 -6.31 -15.77
N VAL A 30 -1.05 -6.89 -15.87
CA VAL A 30 -1.84 -7.31 -14.69
C VAL A 30 -1.04 -8.27 -13.80
N GLU A 31 -0.48 -9.33 -14.37
CA GLU A 31 0.35 -10.29 -13.62
C GLU A 31 1.56 -9.63 -12.96
N SER A 32 2.15 -8.63 -13.62
CA SER A 32 3.28 -7.86 -13.08
C SER A 32 2.87 -6.99 -11.88
N ILE A 33 1.70 -6.33 -11.95
CA ILE A 33 1.14 -5.53 -10.85
C ILE A 33 0.82 -6.42 -9.65
N GLU A 34 0.14 -7.54 -9.87
CA GLU A 34 -0.23 -8.50 -8.81
C GLU A 34 1.02 -9.07 -8.13
N LYS A 35 2.03 -9.48 -8.91
CA LYS A 35 3.30 -9.98 -8.36
C LYS A 35 4.04 -8.92 -7.55
N ALA A 36 4.05 -7.68 -8.02
CA ALA A 36 4.65 -6.56 -7.29
C ALA A 36 3.92 -6.33 -5.96
N GLN A 37 2.59 -6.37 -5.95
CA GLN A 37 1.80 -6.24 -4.72
C GLN A 37 2.06 -7.39 -3.74
N GLN A 38 2.09 -8.64 -4.21
CA GLN A 38 2.37 -9.79 -3.36
C GLN A 38 3.75 -9.68 -2.71
N SER A 39 4.77 -9.29 -3.50
CA SER A 39 6.13 -9.09 -2.99
C SER A 39 6.18 -7.96 -1.95
N TRP A 40 5.43 -6.88 -2.18
CA TRP A 40 5.33 -5.78 -1.24
C TRP A 40 4.64 -6.18 0.08
N LEU A 41 3.62 -7.04 0.04
CA LEU A 41 2.97 -7.56 1.25
C LEU A 41 3.96 -8.33 2.13
N SER A 42 4.78 -9.19 1.53
CA SER A 42 5.86 -9.91 2.23
C SER A 42 6.87 -8.93 2.82
N TYR A 43 7.34 -7.95 2.04
CA TYR A 43 8.26 -6.92 2.51
C TYR A 43 7.69 -6.13 3.70
N ARG A 44 6.42 -5.71 3.64
CA ARG A 44 5.74 -5.01 4.74
C ARG A 44 5.70 -5.86 6.01
N GLN A 45 5.36 -7.14 5.87
CA GLN A 45 5.30 -8.06 7.01
C GLN A 45 6.67 -8.21 7.68
N GLU A 46 7.71 -8.47 6.89
CA GLU A 46 9.09 -8.60 7.40
C GLU A 46 9.57 -7.29 8.02
N GLN A 47 9.30 -6.16 7.36
CA GLN A 47 9.79 -4.88 7.82
C GLN A 47 9.09 -4.42 9.10
N CYS A 48 7.77 -4.52 9.18
CA CYS A 48 7.05 -4.16 10.40
C CYS A 48 7.23 -5.19 11.53
N GLY A 49 7.54 -6.46 11.19
CA GLY A 49 8.02 -7.45 12.14
C GLY A 49 9.39 -7.10 12.74
N SER A 50 10.28 -6.50 11.95
CA SER A 50 11.57 -5.97 12.44
C SER A 50 11.35 -4.85 13.46
N ILE A 51 10.43 -3.92 13.17
CA ILE A 51 10.05 -2.85 14.10
C ILE A 51 9.45 -3.42 15.38
N TYR A 52 8.51 -4.36 15.29
CA TYR A 52 7.98 -5.05 16.47
C TYR A 52 9.09 -5.67 17.33
N THR A 53 10.10 -6.26 16.69
CA THR A 53 11.24 -6.91 17.37
C THR A 53 12.11 -5.91 18.13
N ILE A 54 12.37 -4.72 17.56
CA ILE A 54 13.12 -3.64 18.24
C ILE A 54 12.45 -3.25 19.56
N TRP A 55 11.11 -3.27 19.60
CA TRP A 55 10.33 -2.85 20.77
C TRP A 55 9.90 -4.00 21.69
N ARG A 56 10.41 -5.23 21.47
CA ARG A 56 9.88 -6.47 22.09
C ARG A 56 9.84 -6.45 23.62
N ASP A 57 10.82 -5.80 24.25
CA ASP A 57 10.97 -5.75 25.72
C ASP A 57 10.04 -4.69 26.36
N GLY A 58 9.36 -3.88 25.53
CA GLY A 58 8.41 -2.87 25.96
C GLY A 58 6.94 -3.30 25.81
N THR A 59 6.05 -2.54 26.44
CA THR A 59 4.59 -2.71 26.34
C THR A 59 4.01 -2.18 25.03
N ILE A 60 4.75 -1.35 24.28
CA ILE A 60 4.27 -0.67 23.07
C ILE A 60 4.62 -1.38 21.76
N ARG A 61 5.25 -2.57 21.78
CA ARG A 61 5.66 -3.30 20.57
C ARG A 61 4.56 -3.48 19.52
N SER A 62 3.35 -3.80 19.96
CA SER A 62 2.21 -3.99 19.05
C SER A 62 1.80 -2.69 18.39
N ILE A 63 1.83 -1.58 19.14
CA ILE A 63 1.56 -0.24 18.61
C ILE A 63 2.60 0.13 17.55
N MET A 64 3.89 -0.09 17.83
CA MET A 64 4.97 0.25 16.89
C MET A 64 4.92 -0.57 15.60
N GLY A 65 4.60 -1.87 15.70
CA GLY A 65 4.36 -2.72 14.54
C GLY A 65 3.16 -2.26 13.70
N LEU A 66 2.03 -1.96 14.33
CA LEU A 66 0.82 -1.47 13.66
C LEU A 66 1.04 -0.09 13.01
N SER A 67 1.71 0.84 13.69
CA SER A 67 2.05 2.15 13.12
C SER A 67 2.95 2.03 11.88
N CYS A 68 3.87 1.07 11.87
CA CYS A 68 4.66 0.75 10.68
C CYS A 68 3.75 0.30 9.52
N SER A 69 2.85 -0.66 9.77
CA SER A 69 1.96 -1.18 8.73
C SER A 69 1.02 -0.11 8.18
N LEU A 70 0.51 0.76 9.04
CA LEU A 70 -0.35 1.89 8.68
C LEU A 70 0.38 2.85 7.73
N ARG A 71 1.58 3.30 8.12
CA ARG A 71 2.41 4.19 7.29
C ARG A 71 2.77 3.54 5.95
N MET A 72 3.10 2.26 5.95
CA MET A 72 3.41 1.55 4.72
C MET A 72 2.20 1.43 3.79
N ALA A 73 0.99 1.21 4.33
CA ALA A 73 -0.24 1.19 3.52
C ALA A 73 -0.47 2.54 2.83
N LYS A 74 -0.33 3.67 3.55
CA LYS A 74 -0.41 5.04 2.96
C LYS A 74 0.58 5.24 1.82
N LEU A 75 1.86 4.96 2.08
CA LEU A 75 2.93 5.09 1.09
C LEU A 75 2.70 4.19 -0.13
N ARG A 76 2.16 2.99 0.07
CA ARG A 76 1.87 2.08 -1.03
C ARG A 76 0.69 2.55 -1.88
N THR A 77 -0.35 3.08 -1.27
CA THR A 77 -1.49 3.68 -1.98
C THR A 77 -1.01 4.81 -2.89
N HIS A 78 -0.16 5.71 -2.37
CA HIS A 78 0.46 6.77 -3.17
C HIS A 78 1.34 6.23 -4.29
N GLN A 79 2.16 5.21 -4.01
CA GLN A 79 3.00 4.58 -5.02
C GLN A 79 2.18 3.95 -6.15
N ILE A 80 1.07 3.27 -5.83
CA ILE A 80 0.14 2.70 -6.81
C ILE A 80 -0.47 3.82 -7.66
N TRP A 81 -0.96 4.88 -7.00
CA TRP A 81 -1.52 6.04 -7.68
C TRP A 81 -0.54 6.67 -8.67
N HIS A 82 0.67 6.98 -8.20
CA HIS A 82 1.71 7.62 -9.01
C HIS A 82 2.17 6.74 -10.18
N SER A 83 2.19 5.42 -9.99
CA SER A 83 2.69 4.48 -11.00
C SER A 83 1.65 4.13 -12.06
N TYR A 84 0.36 4.09 -11.71
CA TYR A 84 -0.68 3.48 -12.53
C TYR A 84 -1.94 4.32 -12.73
N LEU A 85 -2.22 5.32 -11.90
CA LEU A 85 -3.52 6.02 -11.89
C LEU A 85 -3.42 7.51 -12.19
N THR A 86 -2.21 8.03 -12.40
CA THR A 86 -1.99 9.41 -12.82
C THR A 86 -1.18 9.45 -14.11
N TYR A 87 -1.03 10.66 -14.63
CA TYR A 87 -0.19 10.97 -15.78
C TYR A 87 0.86 12.01 -15.36
N MET A 88 1.97 12.05 -16.08
CA MET A 88 3.01 13.08 -15.87
C MET A 88 2.62 14.44 -16.45
N ASP A 89 1.53 14.49 -17.22
CA ASP A 89 0.96 15.72 -17.76
C ASP A 89 -0.22 16.20 -16.91
N ASN A 90 -0.84 17.32 -17.29
CA ASN A 90 -2.00 17.87 -16.56
C ASN A 90 -3.32 17.13 -16.85
N SER A 91 -3.27 15.90 -17.37
CA SER A 91 -4.48 15.10 -17.60
C SER A 91 -5.11 14.69 -16.26
N PRO A 92 -6.45 14.61 -16.18
CA PRO A 92 -7.12 14.11 -14.98
C PRO A 92 -6.66 12.70 -14.61
N SER A 93 -6.38 12.48 -13.34
CA SER A 93 -6.05 11.16 -12.80
C SER A 93 -7.31 10.29 -12.67
N PHE A 94 -7.14 8.97 -12.67
CA PHE A 94 -8.24 8.00 -12.52
C PHE A 94 -8.83 8.03 -11.11
N LEU A 95 -7.98 8.25 -10.11
CA LEU A 95 -8.34 8.49 -8.71
C LEU A 95 -7.60 9.74 -8.20
N PRO A 96 -8.13 10.43 -7.16
CA PRO A 96 -7.40 11.52 -6.53
C PRO A 96 -6.08 11.03 -5.92
N GLU A 97 -5.11 11.94 -5.78
CA GLU A 97 -3.87 11.66 -5.06
C GLU A 97 -4.20 11.35 -3.58
N PRO A 98 -3.75 10.21 -3.03
CA PRO A 98 -4.06 9.82 -1.66
C PRO A 98 -3.16 10.56 -0.66
N GLU A 99 -3.66 10.76 0.56
CA GLU A 99 -2.91 11.40 1.64
C GLU A 99 -1.80 10.49 2.19
N ILE A 100 -0.63 11.06 2.47
CA ILE A 100 0.54 10.34 2.98
C ILE A 100 0.70 10.53 4.52
N GLU A 101 0.05 11.53 5.10
CA GLU A 101 0.14 11.93 6.52
C GLU A 101 -0.78 11.12 7.43
#